data_AF-Q4CV64-F1
#
_entry.id   AF-Q4CV64-F1
#
_cell.length_a   1.000
_cell.length_b   1.000
_cell.length_c   1.000
_cell.angle_alpha   90.00
_cell.angle_beta   90.00
_cell.angle_gamma   90.00
#
_symmetry.space_group_name_H-M   'P 1'
#
loop_
_entity.id
_entity.type
_entity.pdbx_description
1 polymer ?
#
loop_
_entity_poly.entity_id
_entity_poly.type
_entity_poly.pdbx_seq_one_letter_code
_entity_poly.pdbx_strand_id
1 'polypeptide(L)'
;MPKALRGKIETCAKKYAKLEEEQSRDGVSPFFLPRQLRCSIETRVGRTLFTLWCRMMESYRLDATAAYPSDTESRMSFIVADKHIPAAKANTTLFDLFNDENEQFQGVFGSSHMSIEAMIFYLHYVFADVDAAAWVIAFCIIDKLQLRHSIEKYMERLCNSSRGNFFWLHLGNCWRSLFVAFSLALKWHVDYKITLKYMLDVLPSSSHDSFSLHEICAQTEWRMFHALDYDVSVRPDQLLQLLEEFLTLDERECIISSITHETALGRL
;
A
#
# COMPACT_ATOMS: atom_id res chain seq x y z
N MET A 1 7.82 -1.79 15.69
CA MET A 1 7.83 -0.43 15.10
C MET A 1 9.21 0.19 15.32
N PRO A 2 9.86 0.80 14.31
CA PRO A 2 11.13 1.47 14.50
C PRO A 2 10.92 2.59 15.50
N LYS A 3 11.80 2.70 16.50
CA LYS A 3 11.70 3.72 17.55
C LYS A 3 11.52 5.15 16.98
N ALA A 4 12.03 5.39 15.77
CA ALA A 4 11.92 6.64 15.04
C ALA A 4 10.48 7.02 14.64
N LEU A 5 9.61 6.06 14.34
CA LEU A 5 8.20 6.33 13.99
C LEU A 5 7.35 6.62 15.23
N ARG A 6 7.68 5.95 16.35
CA ARG A 6 6.89 5.97 17.59
C ARG A 6 6.61 7.37 18.10
N GLY A 7 7.65 8.17 18.35
CA GLY A 7 7.51 9.45 19.04
C GLY A 7 6.65 10.47 18.28
N LYS A 8 6.78 10.52 16.95
CA LYS A 8 5.97 11.45 16.13
C LYS A 8 4.51 10.99 16.06
N ILE A 9 4.28 9.69 15.86
CA ILE A 9 2.91 9.15 15.79
C ILE A 9 2.20 9.29 17.14
N GLU A 10 2.87 9.01 18.26
CA GLU A 10 2.32 9.22 19.61
C GLU A 10 2.01 10.70 19.88
N THR A 11 2.82 11.63 19.36
CA THR A 11 2.54 13.07 19.49
C THR A 11 1.30 13.47 18.69
N CYS A 12 1.12 12.93 17.48
CA CYS A 12 -0.11 13.12 16.71
C CYS A 12 -1.32 12.48 17.39
N ALA A 13 -1.20 11.25 17.91
CA ALA A 13 -2.27 10.61 18.68
C ALA A 13 -2.70 11.48 19.87
N LYS A 14 -1.76 12.08 20.60
CA LYS A 14 -2.05 13.05 21.67
C LYS A 14 -2.72 14.32 21.14
N LYS A 15 -2.37 14.79 19.94
CA LYS A 15 -3.01 15.95 19.31
C LYS A 15 -4.46 15.65 18.96
N TYR A 16 -4.77 14.45 18.44
CA TYR A 16 -6.13 14.03 18.13
C TYR A 16 -6.96 13.74 19.38
N ALA A 17 -6.38 13.11 20.42
CA ALA A 17 -7.07 12.90 21.70
C ALA A 17 -7.46 14.24 22.38
N LYS A 18 -6.66 15.29 22.22
CA LYS A 18 -7.02 16.64 22.70
C LYS A 18 -8.19 17.27 21.93
N LEU A 19 -8.35 16.94 20.65
CA LEU A 19 -9.49 17.40 19.85
C LEU A 19 -10.79 16.71 20.30
N GLU A 20 -10.73 15.45 20.75
CA GLU A 20 -11.87 14.80 21.42
C GLU A 20 -12.22 15.49 22.74
N GLU A 21 -11.24 15.86 23.59
CA GLU A 21 -11.53 16.58 24.83
C GLU A 21 -12.17 17.96 24.58
N GLU A 22 -11.80 18.63 23.48
CA GLU A 22 -12.41 19.91 23.09
C GLU A 22 -13.82 19.73 22.50
N GLN A 23 -14.11 18.65 21.79
CA GLN A 23 -15.45 18.35 21.29
C GLN A 23 -16.38 17.73 22.34
N SER A 24 -15.83 17.02 23.33
CA SER A 24 -16.59 16.36 24.41
C SER A 24 -17.09 17.33 25.50
N ARG A 25 -16.74 18.63 25.41
CA ARG A 25 -17.36 19.65 26.26
C ARG A 25 -18.86 19.86 25.99
N ASP A 26 -19.37 19.39 24.86
CA ASP A 26 -20.81 19.25 24.66
C ASP A 26 -21.26 17.87 25.14
N GLY A 27 -21.68 17.84 26.40
CA GLY A 27 -21.85 16.64 27.19
C GLY A 27 -22.81 15.61 26.61
N VAL A 28 -22.27 14.45 26.25
CA VAL A 28 -22.94 13.15 26.36
C VAL A 28 -21.90 12.12 26.82
N SER A 29 -22.09 11.59 28.02
CA SER A 29 -21.23 10.58 28.63
C SER A 29 -21.36 9.25 27.88
N PRO A 30 -20.28 8.69 27.28
CA PRO A 30 -20.34 7.40 26.63
C PRO A 30 -20.33 6.29 27.69
N PHE A 31 -21.44 5.55 27.73
CA PHE A 31 -21.60 4.35 28.53
C PHE A 31 -20.47 3.34 28.26
N PHE A 32 -19.84 2.89 29.35
CA PHE A 32 -18.89 1.77 29.37
C PHE A 32 -19.51 0.52 28.73
N LEU A 33 -19.14 0.19 27.50
CA LEU A 33 -19.50 -1.06 26.84
C LEU A 33 -18.39 -2.12 27.07
N PRO A 34 -18.71 -3.31 27.63
CA PRO A 34 -17.70 -4.31 27.97
C PRO A 34 -17.25 -5.15 26.76
N ARG A 35 -15.96 -5.04 26.45
CA ARG A 35 -15.00 -6.08 25.98
C ARG A 35 -15.41 -7.16 24.94
N GLN A 36 -16.33 -6.90 24.02
CA GLN A 36 -16.49 -7.69 22.78
C GLN A 36 -15.81 -7.07 21.54
N LEU A 37 -14.93 -6.06 21.72
CA LEU A 37 -14.49 -5.16 20.64
C LEU A 37 -13.33 -5.61 19.74
N ARG A 38 -12.64 -6.74 19.96
CA ARG A 38 -11.50 -7.07 19.08
C ARG A 38 -11.91 -7.31 17.63
N CYS A 39 -12.99 -8.05 17.41
CA CYS A 39 -13.47 -8.33 16.06
C CYS A 39 -14.03 -7.07 15.35
N SER A 40 -14.61 -6.11 16.08
CA SER A 40 -15.14 -4.88 15.48
C SER A 40 -14.05 -3.85 15.16
N ILE A 41 -12.98 -3.79 15.97
CA ILE A 41 -11.86 -2.85 15.73
C ILE A 41 -11.01 -3.34 14.55
N GLU A 42 -10.59 -4.61 14.54
CA GLU A 42 -9.77 -5.18 13.45
C GLU A 42 -10.49 -5.06 12.10
N THR A 43 -11.80 -5.33 12.07
CA THR A 43 -12.60 -5.14 10.86
C THR A 43 -12.73 -3.66 10.47
N ARG A 44 -12.81 -2.73 11.44
CA ARG A 44 -12.82 -1.29 11.13
C ARG A 44 -11.48 -0.84 10.56
N VAL A 45 -10.36 -1.26 11.13
CA VAL A 45 -9.01 -0.94 10.65
C VAL A 45 -8.81 -1.49 9.24
N GLY A 46 -9.12 -2.77 9.00
CA GLY A 46 -9.06 -3.38 7.67
C GLY A 46 -9.89 -2.63 6.63
N ARG A 47 -11.12 -2.23 6.98
CA ARG A 47 -11.97 -1.39 6.11
C ARG A 47 -11.34 -0.03 5.84
N THR A 48 -10.81 0.65 6.86
CA THR A 48 -10.17 1.96 6.69
C THR A 48 -8.92 1.88 5.83
N LEU A 49 -8.11 0.82 5.96
CA LEU A 49 -6.97 0.56 5.09
C LEU A 49 -7.40 0.32 3.64
N PHE A 50 -8.49 -0.42 3.42
CA PHE A 50 -9.04 -0.60 2.08
C PHE A 50 -9.59 0.70 1.50
N THR A 51 -10.28 1.52 2.30
CA THR A 51 -10.72 2.86 1.91
C THR A 51 -9.55 3.74 1.49
N LEU A 52 -8.45 3.73 2.24
CA LEU A 52 -7.21 4.45 1.91
C LEU A 52 -6.69 4.02 0.54
N TRP A 53 -6.55 2.72 0.31
CA TRP A 53 -6.17 2.18 -0.99
C TRP A 53 -7.07 2.68 -2.13
N CYS A 54 -8.39 2.56 -1.97
CA CYS A 54 -9.35 2.98 -2.99
C CYS A 54 -9.22 4.47 -3.34
N ARG A 55 -9.12 5.35 -2.33
CA ARG A 55 -8.99 6.80 -2.55
C ARG A 55 -7.66 7.19 -3.18
N MET A 56 -6.57 6.53 -2.82
CA MET A 56 -5.28 6.72 -3.50
C MET A 56 -5.38 6.32 -4.97
N MET A 57 -5.95 5.15 -5.26
CA MET A 57 -6.11 4.69 -6.65
C MET A 57 -7.02 5.60 -7.47
N GLU A 58 -8.07 6.15 -6.87
CA GLU A 58 -8.96 7.12 -7.50
C GLU A 58 -8.22 8.43 -7.80
N SER A 59 -7.48 8.99 -6.84
CA SER A 59 -6.66 10.19 -7.03
C SER A 59 -5.61 10.00 -8.13
N TYR A 60 -4.87 8.90 -8.14
CA TYR A 60 -3.84 8.63 -9.15
C TYR A 60 -4.41 8.45 -10.56
N ARG A 61 -5.70 8.05 -10.68
CA ARG A 61 -6.41 8.04 -11.96
C ARG A 61 -6.85 9.44 -12.37
N LEU A 62 -7.35 10.25 -11.43
CA LEU A 62 -7.82 11.60 -11.69
C LEU A 62 -6.68 12.54 -12.10
N ASP A 63 -5.51 12.44 -11.47
CA ASP A 63 -4.33 13.24 -11.83
C ASP A 63 -3.91 13.04 -13.29
N ALA A 64 -4.11 11.83 -13.83
CA ALA A 64 -3.86 11.55 -15.23
C ALA A 64 -4.79 12.35 -16.18
N THR A 65 -6.04 12.61 -15.75
CA THR A 65 -7.04 13.35 -16.53
C THR A 65 -7.01 14.86 -16.33
N ALA A 66 -6.77 15.32 -15.09
CA ALA A 66 -6.80 16.74 -14.75
C ALA A 66 -5.60 17.49 -15.33
N ALA A 67 -4.46 16.82 -15.47
CA ALA A 67 -3.26 17.49 -15.88
C ALA A 67 -3.27 17.86 -17.38
N TYR A 68 -3.79 17.02 -18.29
CA TYR A 68 -3.62 17.26 -19.74
C TYR A 68 -4.69 16.62 -20.65
N PRO A 69 -5.68 17.37 -21.17
CA PRO A 69 -6.77 16.86 -22.03
C PRO A 69 -6.37 16.58 -23.49
N SER A 70 -5.15 16.10 -23.75
CA SER A 70 -4.71 15.74 -25.11
C SER A 70 -4.29 14.29 -25.18
N ASP A 71 -4.47 13.63 -26.34
CA ASP A 71 -4.26 12.20 -26.69
C ASP A 71 -2.97 11.53 -26.16
N THR A 72 -2.07 12.29 -25.54
CA THR A 72 -0.98 11.79 -24.71
C THR A 72 -1.40 11.24 -23.33
N GLU A 73 -2.69 11.17 -22.98
CA GLU A 73 -3.21 10.64 -21.69
C GLU A 73 -2.54 9.30 -21.28
N SER A 74 -2.36 8.38 -22.24
CA SER A 74 -1.75 7.08 -21.95
C SER A 74 -0.27 7.15 -21.57
N ARG A 75 0.44 8.23 -21.91
CA ARG A 75 1.89 8.34 -21.68
C ARG A 75 2.24 8.85 -20.29
N MET A 76 1.28 9.44 -19.56
CA MET A 76 1.52 9.98 -18.22
C MET A 76 0.94 9.17 -17.10
N SER A 77 -0.09 8.37 -17.34
CA SER A 77 -0.77 7.67 -16.25
C SER A 77 0.18 6.72 -15.51
N PHE A 78 0.26 6.89 -14.19
CA PHE A 78 0.91 5.93 -13.30
C PHE A 78 0.13 4.61 -13.27
N ILE A 79 -1.20 4.71 -13.34
CA ILE A 79 -2.10 3.56 -13.36
C ILE A 79 -2.40 3.16 -14.80
N VAL A 80 -2.08 1.93 -15.15
CA VAL A 80 -2.34 1.38 -16.47
C VAL A 80 -3.48 0.38 -16.37
N ALA A 81 -4.58 0.66 -17.07
CA ALA A 81 -5.65 -0.31 -17.24
C ALA A 81 -5.13 -1.52 -18.02
N ASP A 82 -5.63 -2.71 -17.70
CA ASP A 82 -5.38 -3.91 -18.49
C ASP A 82 -5.97 -3.70 -19.87
N LYS A 83 -5.16 -3.17 -20.78
CA LYS A 83 -5.41 -3.30 -22.20
C LYS A 83 -4.81 -4.65 -22.56
N HIS A 84 -5.63 -5.57 -23.04
CA HIS A 84 -5.14 -6.64 -23.92
C HIS A 84 -4.31 -5.97 -25.01
N ILE A 85 -3.00 -5.87 -24.83
CA ILE A 85 -2.11 -5.33 -25.85
C ILE A 85 -2.16 -6.35 -26.99
N PRO A 86 -2.72 -6.03 -28.16
CA PRO A 86 -2.64 -6.94 -29.30
C PRO A 86 -1.16 -7.05 -29.65
N ALA A 87 -0.66 -8.26 -29.78
CA ALA A 87 0.76 -8.62 -29.93
C ALA A 87 1.54 -7.96 -31.10
N ALA A 88 0.95 -7.02 -31.83
CA ALA A 88 1.54 -6.39 -33.01
C ALA A 88 2.46 -5.17 -32.73
N LYS A 89 2.71 -4.78 -31.47
CA LYS A 89 3.65 -3.67 -31.13
C LYS A 89 4.72 -4.05 -30.12
N ALA A 90 5.12 -5.32 -30.07
CA ALA A 90 6.19 -5.84 -29.21
C ALA A 90 7.61 -5.45 -29.67
N ASN A 91 7.85 -4.15 -29.87
CA ASN A 91 9.21 -3.60 -29.69
C ASN A 91 9.40 -3.02 -28.28
N THR A 92 8.38 -3.09 -27.42
CA THR A 92 8.54 -2.86 -26.00
C THR A 92 9.13 -4.11 -25.38
N THR A 93 10.23 -3.89 -24.65
CA THR A 93 11.07 -4.87 -23.94
C THR A 93 10.29 -6.01 -23.31
N LEU A 94 10.94 -7.18 -23.22
CA LEU A 94 10.55 -8.49 -22.64
C LEU A 94 9.65 -8.48 -21.37
N PHE A 95 9.46 -7.33 -20.74
CA PHE A 95 8.69 -7.08 -19.52
C PHE A 95 7.16 -7.00 -19.69
N ASP A 96 6.61 -7.05 -20.91
CA ASP A 96 5.15 -7.04 -21.17
C ASP A 96 4.53 -8.44 -21.27
N LEU A 97 5.32 -9.53 -21.22
CA LEU A 97 4.82 -10.91 -21.31
C LEU A 97 3.98 -11.37 -20.09
N PHE A 98 3.78 -10.50 -19.09
CA PHE A 98 3.30 -10.85 -17.74
C PHE A 98 1.77 -10.90 -17.60
N ASN A 99 1.00 -10.76 -18.68
CA ASN A 99 -0.47 -10.85 -18.60
C ASN A 99 -0.95 -12.25 -18.19
N ASP A 100 -0.24 -13.31 -18.59
CA ASP A 100 -0.66 -14.71 -18.36
C ASP A 100 -0.41 -15.18 -16.91
N GLU A 101 0.52 -14.53 -16.20
CA GLU A 101 0.93 -14.93 -14.85
C GLU A 101 0.03 -14.35 -13.74
N ASN A 102 -0.87 -13.43 -14.08
CA ASN A 102 -1.80 -12.82 -13.12
C ASN A 102 -2.83 -13.82 -12.59
N GLU A 103 -3.39 -14.65 -13.46
CA GLU A 103 -4.37 -15.66 -13.06
C GLU A 103 -3.73 -16.68 -12.10
N GLN A 104 -2.48 -17.06 -12.35
CA GLN A 104 -1.74 -17.99 -11.50
C GLN A 104 -1.60 -17.46 -10.07
N PHE A 105 -1.22 -16.20 -9.92
CA PHE A 105 -1.04 -15.65 -8.60
C PHE A 105 -2.42 -15.36 -7.96
N GLN A 106 -3.44 -14.87 -8.68
CA GLN A 106 -4.78 -14.69 -8.07
C GLN A 106 -5.31 -16.03 -7.52
N GLY A 107 -5.03 -17.13 -8.22
CA GLY A 107 -5.30 -18.50 -7.76
C GLY A 107 -4.62 -18.88 -6.44
N VAL A 108 -3.52 -18.21 -6.05
CA VAL A 108 -2.82 -18.45 -4.78
C VAL A 108 -3.72 -18.22 -3.59
N PHE A 109 -4.60 -17.24 -3.68
CA PHE A 109 -5.56 -16.95 -2.64
C PHE A 109 -6.83 -17.80 -2.72
N GLY A 110 -6.77 -18.93 -3.43
CA GLY A 110 -7.80 -19.97 -3.46
C GLY A 110 -9.00 -19.67 -4.37
N SER A 111 -9.08 -18.49 -4.98
CA SER A 111 -10.12 -18.16 -5.95
C SER A 111 -9.58 -17.15 -6.97
N SER A 112 -9.96 -17.31 -8.24
CA SER A 112 -9.71 -16.37 -9.35
C SER A 112 -10.27 -14.95 -9.14
N HIS A 113 -10.75 -14.63 -7.93
CA HIS A 113 -11.49 -13.42 -7.61
C HIS A 113 -11.10 -12.85 -6.23
N MET A 114 -9.93 -13.16 -5.69
CA MET A 114 -9.52 -12.51 -4.44
C MET A 114 -9.40 -10.99 -4.67
N SER A 115 -10.20 -10.22 -3.92
CA SER A 115 -10.15 -8.76 -3.95
C SER A 115 -8.95 -8.23 -3.17
N ILE A 116 -8.51 -7.02 -3.51
CA ILE A 116 -7.52 -6.27 -2.70
C ILE A 116 -7.97 -6.19 -1.23
N GLU A 117 -9.27 -5.97 -1.01
CA GLU A 117 -9.85 -5.95 0.34
C GLU A 117 -9.58 -7.26 1.07
N ALA A 118 -9.89 -8.40 0.46
CA ALA A 118 -9.65 -9.70 1.09
C ALA A 118 -8.17 -9.95 1.39
N MET A 119 -7.25 -9.51 0.51
CA MET A 119 -5.81 -9.58 0.77
C MET A 119 -5.40 -8.71 1.97
N ILE A 120 -5.91 -7.47 2.05
CA ILE A 120 -5.66 -6.56 3.18
C ILE A 120 -6.13 -7.21 4.48
N PHE A 121 -7.35 -7.73 4.52
CA PHE A 121 -7.91 -8.35 5.71
C PHE A 121 -7.15 -9.60 6.11
N TYR A 122 -6.83 -10.48 5.15
CA TYR A 122 -6.11 -11.71 5.41
C TYR A 122 -4.74 -11.43 6.00
N LEU A 123 -3.94 -10.59 5.35
CA LEU A 123 -2.58 -10.29 5.82
C LEU A 123 -2.60 -9.43 7.09
N HIS A 124 -3.55 -8.51 7.25
CA HIS A 124 -3.71 -7.79 8.52
C HIS A 124 -4.03 -8.74 9.68
N TYR A 125 -4.86 -9.76 9.45
CA TYR A 125 -5.17 -10.77 10.45
C TYR A 125 -3.96 -11.69 10.75
N VAL A 126 -3.28 -12.18 9.71
CA VAL A 126 -2.12 -13.07 9.89
C VAL A 126 -0.95 -12.35 10.56
N PHE A 127 -0.77 -11.08 10.23
CA PHE A 127 0.20 -10.20 10.84
C PHE A 127 -0.45 -9.28 11.86
N ALA A 128 -1.41 -9.76 12.67
CA ALA A 128 -2.07 -8.95 13.70
C ALA A 128 -1.07 -8.32 14.69
N ASP A 129 0.05 -9.00 14.95
CA ASP A 129 1.15 -8.47 15.77
C ASP A 129 1.92 -7.34 15.06
N VAL A 130 1.83 -7.28 13.73
CA VAL A 130 2.42 -6.26 12.89
C VAL A 130 1.35 -5.23 12.52
N ASP A 131 1.23 -4.30 13.46
CA ASP A 131 0.62 -2.98 13.38
C ASP A 131 0.19 -2.49 11.97
N ALA A 132 -1.02 -1.90 11.89
CA ALA A 132 -1.52 -1.10 10.76
C ALA A 132 -0.48 -0.14 10.16
N ALA A 133 0.52 0.29 10.93
CA ALA A 133 1.68 1.04 10.46
C ALA A 133 2.35 0.41 9.22
N ALA A 134 2.52 -0.92 9.17
CA ALA A 134 3.15 -1.59 8.03
C ALA A 134 2.32 -1.43 6.74
N TRP A 135 1.00 -1.44 6.85
CA TRP A 135 0.12 -1.15 5.72
C TRP A 135 0.23 0.30 5.26
N VAL A 136 0.24 1.25 6.20
CA VAL A 136 0.38 2.67 5.82
C VAL A 136 1.75 2.94 5.19
N ILE A 137 2.81 2.28 5.65
CA ILE A 137 4.14 2.33 5.02
C ILE A 137 4.08 1.73 3.61
N ALA A 138 3.40 0.60 3.41
CA ALA A 138 3.22 -0.01 2.09
C ALA A 138 2.54 0.98 1.13
N PHE A 139 1.50 1.66 1.60
CA PHE A 139 0.83 2.72 0.83
C PHE A 139 1.74 3.91 0.55
N CYS A 140 2.57 4.34 1.52
CA CYS A 140 3.58 5.38 1.29
C CYS A 140 4.61 4.96 0.22
N ILE A 141 4.99 3.68 0.15
CA ILE A 141 5.88 3.17 -0.90
C ILE A 141 5.23 3.31 -2.28
N ILE A 142 3.94 2.94 -2.40
CA ILE A 142 3.18 3.12 -3.64
C ILE A 142 3.05 4.61 -4.01
N ASP A 143 2.81 5.47 -3.02
CA ASP A 143 2.73 6.92 -3.22
C ASP A 143 4.06 7.51 -3.69
N LYS A 144 5.19 7.10 -3.08
CA LYS A 144 6.52 7.49 -3.57
C LYS A 144 6.75 7.06 -5.01
N LEU A 145 6.30 5.86 -5.39
CA LEU A 145 6.42 5.36 -6.78
C LEU A 145 5.60 6.24 -7.73
N GLN A 146 4.38 6.62 -7.35
CA GLN A 146 3.56 7.54 -8.13
C GLN A 146 4.24 8.91 -8.29
N LEU A 147 4.75 9.49 -7.21
CA LEU A 147 5.40 10.79 -7.24
C LEU A 147 6.66 10.76 -8.11
N ARG A 148 7.49 9.71 -7.97
CA ARG A 148 8.67 9.51 -8.82
C ARG A 148 8.30 9.38 -10.29
N HIS A 149 7.30 8.57 -10.61
CA HIS A 149 6.79 8.43 -11.98
C HIS A 149 6.33 9.78 -12.54
N SER A 150 5.56 10.54 -11.77
CA SER A 150 5.06 11.87 -12.18
C SER A 150 6.20 12.87 -12.43
N ILE A 151 7.19 12.92 -11.54
CA ILE A 151 8.38 13.79 -11.69
C ILE A 151 9.20 13.38 -12.91
N GLU A 152 9.51 12.09 -13.05
CA GLU A 152 10.30 11.60 -14.18
C GLU A 152 9.59 11.84 -15.50
N LYS A 153 8.26 11.67 -15.55
CA LYS A 153 7.47 11.95 -16.76
C LYS A 153 7.45 13.42 -17.12
N TYR A 154 7.37 14.27 -16.12
CA TYR A 154 7.50 15.71 -16.31
C TYR A 154 8.89 16.08 -16.85
N MET A 155 9.95 15.49 -16.29
CA MET A 155 11.34 15.73 -16.73
C MET A 155 11.64 15.16 -18.12
N GLU A 156 11.17 13.96 -18.46
CA GLU A 156 11.27 13.36 -19.80
C GLU A 156 10.73 14.31 -20.86
N ARG A 157 9.59 14.96 -20.58
CA ARG A 157 8.99 15.96 -21.48
C ARG A 157 9.82 17.23 -21.60
N LEU A 158 10.35 17.75 -20.48
CA LEU A 158 11.18 18.96 -20.51
C LEU A 158 12.51 18.73 -21.23
N CYS A 159 13.12 17.57 -21.05
CA CYS A 159 14.44 17.25 -21.58
C CYS A 159 14.41 16.52 -22.93
N ASN A 160 13.23 16.15 -23.45
CA ASN A 160 13.07 15.28 -24.63
C ASN A 160 13.95 14.01 -24.55
N SER A 161 14.08 13.42 -23.36
CA SER A 161 14.97 12.30 -23.07
C SER A 161 14.18 11.06 -22.68
N SER A 162 14.31 9.97 -23.44
CA SER A 162 13.53 8.74 -23.28
C SER A 162 14.10 7.75 -22.26
N ARG A 163 14.74 8.20 -21.18
CA ARG A 163 15.56 7.36 -20.28
C ARG A 163 14.99 7.05 -18.89
N GLY A 164 13.70 7.28 -18.65
CA GLY A 164 13.09 6.96 -17.34
C GLY A 164 12.85 5.46 -17.15
N ASN A 165 13.34 4.91 -16.04
CA ASN A 165 12.95 3.59 -15.54
C ASN A 165 11.65 3.73 -14.74
N PHE A 166 10.55 3.94 -15.45
CA PHE A 166 9.26 4.16 -14.82
C PHE A 166 8.71 2.89 -14.17
N PHE A 167 8.16 3.03 -12.97
CA PHE A 167 7.30 2.00 -12.39
C PHE A 167 5.84 2.29 -12.74
N TRP A 168 5.18 1.33 -13.39
CA TRP A 168 3.77 1.44 -13.77
C TRP A 168 2.95 0.51 -12.90
N LEU A 169 1.86 1.04 -12.33
CA LEU A 169 0.92 0.24 -11.56
C LEU A 169 -0.17 -0.29 -12.49
N HIS A 170 0.01 -1.53 -12.94
CA HIS A 170 -0.99 -2.24 -13.75
C HIS A 170 -2.15 -2.69 -12.88
N LEU A 171 -3.39 -2.38 -13.28
CA LEU A 171 -4.57 -2.73 -12.50
C LEU A 171 -4.73 -4.25 -12.34
N GLY A 172 -4.43 -5.06 -13.36
CA GLY A 172 -4.47 -6.51 -13.27
C GLY A 172 -3.49 -7.11 -12.26
N ASN A 173 -2.41 -6.37 -11.94
CA ASN A 173 -1.30 -6.83 -11.10
C ASN A 173 -1.13 -5.93 -9.86
N CYS A 174 -2.10 -5.06 -9.58
CA CYS A 174 -1.97 -4.05 -8.52
C CYS A 174 -1.86 -4.70 -7.14
N TRP A 175 -2.53 -5.82 -6.96
CA TRP A 175 -2.51 -6.66 -5.77
C TRP A 175 -1.12 -7.28 -5.54
N ARG A 176 -0.41 -7.74 -6.59
CA ARG A 176 0.98 -8.21 -6.49
C ARG A 176 1.88 -7.06 -6.05
N SER A 177 1.71 -5.90 -6.65
CA SER A 177 2.48 -4.70 -6.31
C SER A 177 2.25 -4.32 -4.84
N LEU A 178 1.00 -4.33 -4.40
CA LEU A 178 0.64 -4.04 -3.02
C LEU A 178 1.20 -5.09 -2.04
N PHE A 179 1.16 -6.39 -2.38
CA PHE A 179 1.77 -7.46 -1.59
C PHE A 179 3.28 -7.27 -1.43
N VAL A 180 3.97 -6.90 -2.52
CA VAL A 180 5.41 -6.64 -2.50
C VAL A 180 5.73 -5.37 -1.70
N ALA A 181 4.94 -4.30 -1.85
CA ALA A 181 5.09 -3.09 -1.06
C ALA A 181 4.88 -3.37 0.45
N PHE A 182 3.91 -4.21 0.80
CA PHE A 182 3.70 -4.66 2.17
C PHE A 182 4.87 -5.50 2.68
N SER A 183 5.39 -6.42 1.86
CA SER A 183 6.59 -7.20 2.19
C SER A 183 7.82 -6.31 2.42
N LEU A 184 7.99 -5.26 1.62
CA LEU A 184 9.03 -4.24 1.79
C LEU A 184 8.84 -3.46 3.09
N ALA A 185 7.61 -3.04 3.40
CA ALA A 185 7.28 -2.37 4.64
C ALA A 185 7.68 -3.23 5.85
N LEU A 186 7.31 -4.51 5.84
CA LEU A 186 7.68 -5.47 6.86
C LEU A 186 9.19 -5.65 6.99
N LYS A 187 9.90 -5.83 5.87
CA LYS A 187 11.34 -6.08 5.82
C LYS A 187 12.19 -4.91 6.30
N TRP A 188 11.78 -3.67 6.01
CA TRP A 188 12.59 -2.47 6.26
C TRP A 188 12.17 -1.67 7.49
N HIS A 189 10.91 -1.76 7.87
CA HIS A 189 10.35 -0.95 8.96
C HIS A 189 9.88 -1.78 10.14
N VAL A 190 10.00 -3.09 10.09
CA VAL A 190 9.76 -3.93 11.24
C VAL A 190 11.05 -4.67 11.49
N ASP A 191 11.54 -4.65 12.74
CA ASP A 191 12.82 -5.27 13.13
C ASP A 191 12.81 -6.82 13.00
N TYR A 192 11.89 -7.39 12.21
CA TYR A 192 11.82 -8.78 11.87
C TYR A 192 12.61 -9.07 10.59
N LYS A 193 13.31 -10.21 10.57
CA LYS A 193 13.96 -10.75 9.36
C LYS A 193 12.94 -11.40 8.43
N ILE A 194 11.99 -10.61 7.94
CA ILE A 194 10.98 -11.08 6.98
C ILE A 194 11.61 -11.13 5.59
N THR A 195 11.54 -12.30 4.98
CA THR A 195 11.96 -12.52 3.59
C THR A 195 10.73 -12.60 2.71
N LEU A 196 10.88 -12.30 1.42
CA LEU A 196 9.80 -12.47 0.46
C LEU A 196 9.30 -13.92 0.43
N LYS A 197 10.23 -14.89 0.54
CA LYS A 197 9.89 -16.31 0.69
C LYS A 197 8.97 -16.57 1.89
N TYR A 198 9.31 -16.04 3.06
CA TYR A 198 8.46 -16.17 4.24
C TYR A 198 7.06 -15.58 4.01
N MET A 199 6.96 -14.43 3.35
CA MET A 199 5.66 -13.83 3.02
C MET A 199 4.81 -14.73 2.10
N LEU A 200 5.45 -15.42 1.16
CA LEU A 200 4.78 -16.37 0.27
C LEU A 200 4.37 -17.65 0.99
N ASP A 201 5.20 -18.16 1.91
CA ASP A 201 4.90 -19.35 2.72
C ASP A 201 3.69 -19.15 3.64
N VAL A 202 3.37 -17.89 3.96
CA VAL A 202 2.24 -17.50 4.80
C VAL A 202 0.93 -17.35 4.00
N LEU A 203 1.00 -17.27 2.66
CA LEU A 203 -0.21 -17.20 1.84
C LEU A 203 -1.02 -18.50 1.92
N PRO A 204 -2.35 -18.45 1.71
CA PRO A 204 -3.16 -19.66 1.66
C PRO A 204 -2.55 -20.67 0.69
N SER A 205 -2.29 -21.89 1.14
CA SER A 205 -1.64 -22.90 0.31
C SER A 205 -2.55 -23.24 -0.87
N SER A 206 -2.14 -22.81 -2.06
CA SER A 206 -2.72 -23.27 -3.32
C SER A 206 -1.79 -24.30 -3.95
N SER A 207 -2.31 -25.10 -4.88
CA SER A 207 -1.53 -26.07 -5.66
C SER A 207 -0.55 -25.42 -6.66
N HIS A 208 -0.27 -24.12 -6.54
CA HIS A 208 0.54 -23.37 -7.49
C HIS A 208 2.04 -23.50 -7.24
N ASP A 209 2.82 -23.27 -8.30
CA ASP A 209 4.28 -23.30 -8.26
C ASP A 209 4.85 -22.12 -7.46
N SER A 210 5.14 -22.37 -6.19
CA SER A 210 5.79 -21.40 -5.28
C SER A 210 7.06 -20.77 -5.86
N PHE A 211 7.77 -21.47 -6.75
CA PHE A 211 8.98 -20.96 -7.38
C PHE A 211 8.67 -19.81 -8.35
N SER A 212 7.70 -20.02 -9.25
CA SER A 212 7.26 -19.01 -10.22
C SER A 212 6.74 -17.75 -9.52
N LEU A 213 5.94 -17.92 -8.46
CA LEU A 213 5.43 -16.79 -7.65
C LEU A 213 6.56 -15.99 -7.00
N HIS A 214 7.54 -16.70 -6.44
CA HIS A 214 8.69 -16.06 -5.82
C HIS A 214 9.51 -15.26 -6.81
N GLU A 215 9.76 -15.80 -8.01
CA GLU A 215 10.48 -15.10 -9.07
C GLU A 215 9.75 -13.80 -9.46
N ILE A 216 8.45 -13.88 -9.72
CA ILE A 216 7.64 -12.74 -10.15
C ILE A 216 7.56 -11.65 -9.07
N CYS A 217 7.41 -12.03 -7.80
CA CYS A 217 7.47 -11.09 -6.70
C CYS A 217 8.85 -10.46 -6.56
N ALA A 218 9.94 -11.23 -6.70
CA ALA A 218 11.30 -10.72 -6.60
C ALA A 218 11.61 -9.73 -7.73
N GLN A 219 11.14 -10.01 -8.94
CA GLN A 219 11.24 -9.08 -10.07
C GLN A 219 10.46 -7.79 -9.81
N THR A 220 9.25 -7.89 -9.21
CA THR A 220 8.46 -6.71 -8.82
C THR A 220 9.16 -5.91 -7.74
N GLU A 221 9.72 -6.57 -6.72
CA GLU A 221 10.52 -5.94 -5.65
C GLU A 221 11.70 -5.18 -6.26
N TRP A 222 12.42 -5.81 -7.19
CA TRP A 222 13.55 -5.21 -7.88
C TRP A 222 13.13 -3.97 -8.69
N ARG A 223 12.01 -4.01 -9.41
CA ARG A 223 11.48 -2.84 -10.15
C ARG A 223 11.13 -1.69 -9.20
N MET A 224 10.50 -1.99 -8.06
CA MET A 224 10.19 -0.97 -7.05
C MET A 224 11.45 -0.32 -6.49
N PHE A 225 12.48 -1.11 -6.18
CA PHE A 225 13.76 -0.56 -5.73
C PHE A 225 14.39 0.38 -6.74
N HIS A 226 14.48 -0.04 -8.01
CA HIS A 226 15.07 0.82 -9.05
C HIS A 226 14.30 2.12 -9.25
N ALA A 227 12.97 2.06 -9.29
CA ALA A 227 12.15 3.27 -9.47
C ALA A 227 12.19 4.23 -8.26
N LEU A 228 12.64 3.74 -7.10
CA LEU A 228 12.83 4.54 -5.89
C LEU A 228 14.29 4.89 -5.61
N ASP A 229 15.21 4.61 -6.54
CA ASP A 229 16.66 4.76 -6.32
C ASP A 229 17.14 4.02 -5.05
N TYR A 230 16.53 2.87 -4.76
CA TYR A 230 16.74 2.06 -3.55
C TYR A 230 16.35 2.74 -2.22
N ASP A 231 15.73 3.91 -2.24
CA ASP A 231 15.18 4.56 -1.06
C ASP A 231 13.73 4.15 -0.80
N VAL A 232 13.55 3.04 -0.08
CA VAL A 232 12.24 2.58 0.42
C VAL A 232 11.93 3.08 1.84
N SER A 233 12.72 4.05 2.35
CA SER A 233 12.46 4.62 3.65
C SER A 233 11.19 5.48 3.64
N VAL A 234 10.45 5.43 4.73
CA VAL A 234 9.22 6.18 4.95
C VAL A 234 9.37 6.89 6.29
N ARG A 235 9.29 8.21 6.25
CA ARG A 235 9.38 9.07 7.43
C ARG A 235 7.99 9.20 8.06
N PRO A 236 7.90 9.45 9.38
CA PRO A 236 6.60 9.57 10.04
C PRO A 236 5.77 10.74 9.50
N ASP A 237 6.41 11.81 9.03
CA ASP A 237 5.77 12.94 8.36
C ASP A 237 5.10 12.54 7.04
N GLN A 238 5.71 11.65 6.25
CA GLN A 238 5.12 11.14 5.01
C GLN A 238 3.90 10.27 5.31
N LEU A 239 4.00 9.43 6.35
CA LEU A 239 2.87 8.62 6.83
C LEU A 239 1.69 9.50 7.23
N LEU A 240 1.94 10.53 8.03
CA LEU A 240 0.89 11.45 8.48
C LEU A 240 0.29 12.21 7.30
N GLN A 241 1.12 12.75 6.40
CA GLN A 241 0.65 13.47 5.22
C GLN A 241 -0.28 12.59 4.37
N LEU A 242 0.10 11.33 4.11
CA LEU A 242 -0.73 10.39 3.36
C LEU A 242 -2.09 10.19 4.03
N LEU A 243 -2.11 10.00 5.35
CA LEU A 243 -3.36 9.84 6.09
C LEU A 243 -4.21 11.12 6.05
N GLU A 244 -3.60 12.29 6.20
CA GLU A 244 -4.27 13.60 6.14
C GLU A 244 -4.86 13.92 4.78
N GLU A 245 -4.22 13.47 3.71
CA GLU A 245 -4.64 13.71 2.33
C GLU A 245 -5.82 12.83 1.91
N PHE A 246 -5.81 11.55 2.30
CA PHE A 246 -6.77 10.56 1.79
C PHE A 246 -7.86 10.14 2.78
N LEU A 247 -7.71 10.38 4.09
CA LEU A 247 -8.67 9.92 5.10
C LEU A 247 -9.38 11.05 5.84
N THR A 248 -10.62 10.78 6.26
CA THR A 248 -11.37 11.67 7.15
C THR A 248 -10.75 11.70 8.55
N LEU A 249 -11.18 12.63 9.42
CA LEU A 249 -10.68 12.68 10.79
C LEU A 249 -10.92 11.35 11.55
N ASP A 250 -12.14 10.82 11.52
CA ASP A 250 -12.52 9.58 12.21
C ASP A 250 -11.77 8.34 11.69
N GLU A 251 -11.48 8.31 10.38
CA GLU A 251 -10.70 7.24 9.75
C GLU A 251 -9.23 7.32 10.15
N ARG A 252 -8.65 8.52 10.16
CA ARG A 252 -7.28 8.75 10.63
C ARG A 252 -7.12 8.34 12.08
N GLU A 253 -8.06 8.73 12.93
CA GLU A 253 -8.05 8.35 14.33
C GLU A 253 -8.11 6.83 14.51
N CYS A 254 -8.94 6.13 13.73
CA CYS A 254 -8.99 4.67 13.75
C CYS A 254 -7.63 4.03 13.45
N ILE A 255 -6.93 4.52 12.42
CA ILE A 255 -5.59 4.01 12.05
C ILE A 255 -4.54 4.38 13.11
N ILE A 256 -4.51 5.64 13.56
CA ILE A 256 -3.54 6.11 14.55
C ILE A 256 -3.73 5.40 15.89
N SER A 257 -4.98 5.16 16.31
CA SER A 257 -5.31 4.37 17.49
C SER A 257 -4.81 2.93 17.31
N SER A 258 -5.07 2.26 16.19
CA SER A 258 -4.53 0.91 15.93
C SER A 258 -3.00 0.88 16.04
N ILE A 259 -2.32 1.91 15.51
CA ILE A 259 -0.85 2.04 15.57
C ILE A 259 -0.32 2.22 16.99
N THR A 260 -1.05 2.98 17.81
CA THR A 260 -0.57 3.36 19.14
C THR A 260 -1.05 2.43 20.26
N HIS A 261 -2.20 1.77 20.10
CA HIS A 261 -2.93 1.13 21.19
C HIS A 261 -2.61 -0.38 21.33
N GLU A 262 -2.03 -1.04 20.31
CA GLU A 262 -1.82 -2.50 20.32
C GLU A 262 -0.40 -3.00 20.05
N THR A 263 0.64 -2.14 20.05
CA THR A 263 2.01 -2.68 20.14
C THR A 263 2.28 -3.22 21.55
N ALA A 264 1.86 -4.46 21.79
CA ALA A 264 2.23 -5.32 22.90
C ALA A 264 3.77 -5.50 23.05
N LEU A 265 4.56 -4.94 22.12
CA LEU A 265 6.01 -4.74 22.22
C LEU A 265 6.45 -3.79 23.37
N GLY A 266 5.53 -3.25 24.15
CA GLY A 266 5.81 -2.54 25.40
C GLY A 266 5.64 -3.38 26.68
N ARG A 267 5.31 -4.67 26.60
CA ARG A 267 5.25 -5.58 27.76
C ARG A 267 6.33 -6.66 27.69
N LEU A 268 7.58 -6.24 27.80
CA LEU A 268 8.69 -7.00 28.37
C LEU A 268 9.39 -6.09 29.38
#